data_AF-A0AAV2KVP7-F1
#
_entry.id   AF-A0AAV2KVP7-F1
#
_cell.length_a   1.000
_cell.length_b   1.000
_cell.length_c   1.000
_cell.angle_alpha   90.00
_cell.angle_beta   90.00
_cell.angle_gamma   90.00
#
_symmetry.space_group_name_H-M   'P 1'
#
loop_
_entity.id
_entity.type
_entity.pdbx_description
1 polymer ?
#
loop_
_entity_poly.entity_id
_entity_poly.type
_entity_poly.pdbx_seq_one_letter_code
_entity_poly.pdbx_strand_id
1 'polypeptide(L)'
;MLKVSSQDPSRAPLLLSAECQRSGTVMRVSLDYHCCPATAPSTQLTCVQVLLPLEPSATDVQCQPPASWNTEERRLLWKLPNLSPTNHSKGSGTVCASWQCAEAPWGPPPSLAVQFVGCGASLSGMELELVGSRYRMSLLKKRFATGKYMAGCTL
;
A
#
# COMPACT_ATOMS: atom_id res chain seq x y z
N MET A 1 -4.03 -15.46 15.37
CA MET A 1 -3.91 -14.66 14.13
C MET A 1 -2.47 -14.81 13.64
N LEU A 2 -2.24 -15.31 12.42
CA LEU A 2 -0.89 -15.47 11.88
C LEU A 2 -0.39 -14.13 11.35
N LYS A 3 0.84 -13.74 11.70
CA LYS A 3 1.53 -12.56 11.17
C LYS A 3 2.61 -13.01 10.20
N VAL A 4 2.56 -12.49 8.97
CA VAL A 4 3.62 -12.69 7.98
C VAL A 4 4.34 -11.35 7.80
N SER A 5 5.67 -11.37 7.86
CA SER A 5 6.52 -10.21 7.64
C SER A 5 7.70 -10.64 6.78
N SER A 6 7.94 -9.91 5.70
CA SER A 6 9.02 -10.15 4.76
C SER A 6 9.37 -8.83 4.09
N GLN A 7 10.65 -8.62 3.81
CA GLN A 7 11.12 -7.54 2.93
C GLN A 7 11.38 -8.04 1.50
N ASP A 8 11.28 -9.36 1.28
CA ASP A 8 11.45 -9.99 -0.03
C ASP A 8 10.27 -9.62 -0.96
N PRO A 9 10.53 -8.93 -2.08
CA PRO A 9 9.50 -8.56 -3.06
C PRO A 9 8.74 -9.77 -3.62
N SER A 10 9.37 -10.94 -3.71
CA SER A 10 8.74 -12.15 -4.24
C SER A 10 7.60 -12.70 -3.36
N ARG A 11 7.44 -12.18 -2.14
CA ARG A 11 6.39 -12.57 -1.19
C ARG A 11 5.35 -11.47 -0.96
N ALA A 12 5.51 -10.32 -1.62
CA ALA A 12 4.69 -9.15 -1.42
C ALA A 12 3.55 -9.12 -2.45
N PRO A 13 2.26 -9.12 -2.05
CA PRO A 13 1.14 -9.13 -3.00
C PRO A 13 0.98 -7.79 -3.75
N LEU A 14 1.62 -6.71 -3.28
CA LEU A 14 1.57 -5.39 -3.89
C LEU A 14 2.97 -4.77 -3.90
N LEU A 15 3.67 -4.83 -5.02
CA LEU A 15 4.98 -4.21 -5.16
C LEU A 15 4.84 -2.69 -5.11
N LEU A 16 5.79 -2.02 -4.45
CA LEU A 16 5.80 -0.57 -4.26
C LEU A 16 7.17 -0.02 -4.64
N SER A 17 7.19 1.07 -5.38
CA SER A 17 8.39 1.87 -5.66
C SER A 17 8.10 3.33 -5.37
N ALA A 18 8.83 3.92 -4.42
CA ALA A 18 8.64 5.31 -4.02
C ALA A 18 9.86 6.14 -4.40
N GLU A 19 9.62 7.24 -5.10
CA GLU A 19 10.66 8.18 -5.49
C GLU A 19 10.38 9.54 -4.87
N CYS A 20 11.44 10.25 -4.51
CA CYS A 20 11.33 11.61 -4.02
C CYS A 20 12.31 12.49 -4.77
N GLN A 21 11.80 13.62 -5.27
CA GLN A 21 12.56 14.62 -6.00
C GLN A 21 12.40 15.95 -5.30
N ARG A 22 13.49 16.71 -5.22
CA ARG A 22 13.49 18.05 -4.64
C ARG A 22 14.04 19.06 -5.63
N SER A 23 13.31 20.17 -5.79
CA SER A 23 13.72 21.31 -6.60
C SER A 23 13.47 22.60 -5.81
N GLY A 24 14.53 23.19 -5.26
CA GLY A 24 14.42 24.33 -4.36
C GLY A 24 13.59 24.01 -3.10
N THR A 25 12.52 24.76 -2.88
CA THR A 25 11.55 24.58 -1.79
C THR A 25 10.43 23.59 -2.12
N VAL A 26 10.37 23.08 -3.35
CA VAL A 26 9.33 22.14 -3.79
C VAL A 26 9.81 20.71 -3.58
N MET A 27 9.00 19.94 -2.85
CA MET A 27 9.15 18.50 -2.71
C MET A 27 8.13 17.79 -3.60
N ARG A 28 8.55 16.76 -4.32
CA ARG A 28 7.67 15.89 -5.09
C ARG A 28 7.93 14.44 -4.70
N VAL A 29 6.85 13.71 -4.46
CA VAL A 29 6.87 12.28 -4.15
C VAL A 29 5.95 11.55 -5.11
N SER A 30 6.44 10.44 -5.66
CA SER A 30 5.64 9.50 -6.44
C SER A 30 5.73 8.10 -5.81
N LEU A 31 4.64 7.35 -5.93
CA LEU A 31 4.56 5.95 -5.57
C LEU A 31 3.93 5.18 -6.72
N ASP A 32 4.75 4.34 -7.35
CA ASP A 32 4.27 3.31 -8.26
C ASP A 32 3.89 2.07 -7.47
N TYR A 33 2.74 1.50 -7.81
CA TYR A 33 2.25 0.25 -7.21
C TYR A 33 1.90 -0.77 -8.29
N HIS A 34 2.19 -2.04 -8.00
CA HIS A 34 1.91 -3.14 -8.91
C HIS A 34 1.48 -4.40 -8.15
N CYS A 35 0.21 -4.79 -8.33
CA CYS A 35 -0.36 -6.04 -7.86
C CYS A 35 0.16 -7.17 -8.74
N CYS A 36 1.29 -7.76 -8.35
CA CYS A 36 2.04 -8.69 -9.19
C CYS A 36 1.36 -10.07 -9.24
N PRO A 37 0.99 -10.59 -10.42
CA PRO A 37 0.36 -11.91 -10.51
C PRO A 37 1.25 -13.07 -10.06
N ALA A 38 2.58 -12.90 -10.02
CA ALA A 38 3.51 -13.92 -9.54
C ALA A 38 3.47 -14.10 -8.01
N THR A 39 3.06 -13.08 -7.26
CA THR A 39 3.18 -13.04 -5.79
C THR A 39 1.84 -12.84 -5.10
N ALA A 40 0.88 -12.19 -5.77
CA ALA A 40 -0.44 -11.95 -5.25
C ALA A 40 -1.33 -13.21 -5.40
N PRO A 41 -2.14 -13.54 -4.40
CA PRO A 41 -3.17 -14.56 -4.56
C PRO A 41 -4.19 -14.13 -5.62
N SER A 42 -4.89 -15.08 -6.25
CA SER A 42 -5.88 -14.82 -7.32
C SER A 42 -7.11 -13.98 -6.91
N THR A 43 -7.17 -13.51 -5.67
CA THR A 43 -8.22 -12.64 -5.15
C THR A 43 -7.85 -11.15 -5.28
N GLN A 44 -8.86 -10.30 -5.30
CA GLN A 44 -8.65 -8.85 -5.36
C GLN A 44 -8.17 -8.29 -4.01
N LEU A 45 -7.33 -7.26 -4.09
CA LEU A 45 -7.04 -6.39 -2.95
C LEU A 45 -8.13 -5.32 -2.89
N THR A 46 -8.74 -5.18 -1.71
CA THR A 46 -9.87 -4.28 -1.47
C THR A 46 -9.54 -3.27 -0.38
N CYS A 47 -10.34 -2.21 -0.28
CA CYS A 47 -10.12 -1.12 0.67
C CYS A 47 -8.70 -0.55 0.57
N VAL A 48 -8.18 -0.43 -0.66
CA VAL A 48 -6.80 -0.03 -0.92
C VAL A 48 -6.66 1.46 -0.61
N GLN A 49 -5.72 1.79 0.28
CA GLN A 49 -5.43 3.17 0.68
C GLN A 49 -3.93 3.43 0.63
N VAL A 50 -3.56 4.61 0.14
CA VAL A 50 -2.18 5.12 0.23
C VAL A 50 -2.19 6.33 1.14
N LEU A 51 -1.22 6.37 2.05
CA LEU A 51 -1.09 7.37 3.11
C LEU A 51 0.28 8.03 2.99
N LEU A 52 0.31 9.36 2.85
CA LEU A 52 1.54 10.15 2.86
C LEU A 52 1.48 11.18 4.00
N PRO A 53 2.28 11.02 5.07
CA PRO A 53 2.41 12.03 6.10
C PRO A 53 2.95 13.32 5.49
N LEU A 54 2.37 14.47 5.86
CA LEU A 54 2.92 15.77 5.52
C LEU A 54 3.13 16.59 6.78
N GLU A 55 4.17 17.42 6.75
CA GLU A 55 4.41 18.40 7.79
C GLU A 55 3.32 19.49 7.79
N PRO A 56 2.95 20.05 8.95
CA PRO A 56 1.94 21.11 9.03
C PRO A 56 2.31 22.38 8.26
N SER A 57 3.61 22.58 7.96
CA SER A 57 4.11 23.71 7.18
C SER A 57 3.99 23.50 5.67
N ALA A 58 3.55 22.32 5.21
CA ALA A 58 3.38 22.04 3.79
C ALA A 58 2.27 22.90 3.20
N THR A 59 2.61 23.66 2.16
CA THR A 59 1.68 24.54 1.43
C THR A 59 1.65 24.18 -0.05
N ASP A 60 0.67 24.71 -0.79
CA ASP A 60 0.53 24.48 -2.24
C ASP A 60 0.55 22.98 -2.61
N VAL A 61 -0.22 22.19 -1.85
CA VAL A 61 -0.27 20.74 -2.03
C VAL A 61 -1.05 20.40 -3.30
N GLN A 62 -0.38 19.72 -4.22
CA GLN A 62 -0.96 19.19 -5.45
C GLN A 62 -0.87 17.68 -5.45
N CYS A 63 -1.91 16.98 -5.90
CA CYS A 63 -1.97 15.52 -5.91
C CYS A 63 -2.54 15.00 -7.22
N GLN A 64 -1.96 13.93 -7.76
CA GLN A 64 -2.51 13.18 -8.88
C GLN A 64 -2.43 11.68 -8.60
N PRO A 65 -3.57 10.95 -8.59
CA PRO A 65 -4.94 11.46 -8.61
C PRO A 65 -5.25 12.33 -7.37
N PRO A 66 -6.43 12.99 -7.30
CA PRO A 66 -6.82 13.76 -6.12
C PRO A 66 -6.79 12.92 -4.83
N ALA A 67 -6.19 13.47 -3.78
CA ALA A 67 -6.22 12.93 -2.42
C ALA A 67 -7.08 13.79 -1.50
N SER A 68 -7.59 13.16 -0.44
CA SER A 68 -8.20 13.88 0.68
C SER A 68 -7.14 14.13 1.77
N TRP A 69 -7.15 15.32 2.37
CA TRP A 69 -6.36 15.60 3.56
C TRP A 69 -7.07 15.06 4.82
N ASN A 70 -6.38 14.27 5.63
CA ASN A 70 -6.84 13.86 6.96
C ASN A 70 -6.17 14.77 8.01
N THR A 71 -6.98 15.63 8.65
CA THR A 71 -6.53 16.59 9.65
C THR A 71 -6.14 15.95 10.99
N GLU A 72 -6.84 14.88 11.40
CA GLU A 72 -6.58 14.16 12.65
C GLU A 72 -5.22 13.46 12.60
N GLU A 73 -4.91 12.82 11.48
CA GLU A 73 -3.71 12.01 11.30
C GLU A 73 -2.62 12.71 10.47
N ARG A 74 -2.85 13.99 10.11
CA ARG A 74 -1.93 14.89 9.40
C ARG A 74 -1.26 14.24 8.18
N ARG A 75 -2.09 13.71 7.29
CA ARG A 75 -1.62 12.98 6.12
C ARG A 75 -2.57 13.08 4.94
N LEU A 76 -2.01 13.00 3.74
CA LEU A 76 -2.78 12.76 2.53
C LEU A 76 -3.25 11.31 2.49
N LEU A 77 -4.46 11.13 1.98
CA LEU A 77 -5.12 9.83 1.80
C LEU A 77 -5.63 9.71 0.37
N TRP A 78 -5.13 8.71 -0.35
CA TRP A 78 -5.73 8.22 -1.58
C TRP A 78 -6.53 6.96 -1.29
N LYS A 79 -7.79 6.92 -1.72
CA LYS A 79 -8.60 5.69 -1.75
C LYS A 79 -8.61 5.16 -3.17
N LEU A 80 -7.90 4.06 -3.39
CA LEU A 80 -7.73 3.46 -4.70
C LEU A 80 -8.85 2.44 -4.99
N PRO A 81 -9.18 2.18 -6.26
CA PRO A 81 -10.07 1.07 -6.61
C PRO A 81 -9.46 -0.28 -6.22
N ASN A 82 -10.31 -1.32 -6.19
CA ASN A 82 -9.84 -2.67 -5.93
C ASN A 82 -8.81 -3.11 -6.98
N LEU A 83 -7.70 -3.69 -6.52
CA LEU A 83 -6.61 -4.13 -7.39
C LEU A 83 -6.73 -5.62 -7.70
N SER A 84 -6.53 -5.98 -8.97
CA SER A 84 -6.62 -7.37 -9.43
C SER A 84 -5.30 -7.82 -10.05
N PRO A 85 -4.72 -8.95 -9.63
CA PRO A 85 -3.48 -9.45 -10.22
C PRO A 85 -3.67 -9.99 -11.64
N THR A 86 -4.90 -10.42 -11.98
CA THR A 86 -5.24 -11.02 -13.28
C THR A 86 -5.53 -9.99 -14.38
N ASN A 87 -5.63 -8.70 -14.03
CA ASN A 87 -5.97 -7.66 -14.99
C ASN A 87 -4.92 -6.55 -14.92
N HIS A 88 -4.00 -6.53 -15.89
CA HIS A 88 -2.88 -5.59 -15.92
C HIS A 88 -3.29 -4.12 -15.77
N SER A 89 -4.41 -3.70 -16.36
CA SER A 89 -4.89 -2.31 -16.28
C SER A 89 -5.53 -1.97 -14.92
N LYS A 90 -5.89 -2.97 -14.11
CA LYS A 90 -6.44 -2.81 -12.76
C LYS A 90 -5.48 -3.28 -11.67
N GLY A 91 -4.27 -3.68 -12.04
CA GLY A 91 -3.24 -4.17 -11.12
C GLY A 91 -2.20 -3.11 -10.78
N SER A 92 -2.05 -2.07 -11.59
CA SER A 92 -0.94 -1.14 -11.48
C SER A 92 -1.39 0.31 -11.61
N GLY A 93 -0.59 1.22 -11.06
CA GLY A 93 -0.77 2.64 -11.24
C GLY A 93 0.24 3.45 -10.43
N THR A 94 0.05 4.76 -10.46
CA THR A 94 0.93 5.72 -9.79
C THR A 94 0.08 6.72 -9.02
N VAL A 95 0.53 7.09 -7.84
CA VAL A 95 0.07 8.31 -7.16
C VAL A 95 1.24 9.25 -6.96
N CYS A 96 1.01 10.55 -7.03
CA CYS A 96 2.02 11.54 -6.74
C CYS A 96 1.43 12.72 -5.96
N ALA A 97 2.30 13.35 -5.17
CA ALA A 97 2.03 14.61 -4.52
C ALA A 97 3.24 15.53 -4.65
N SER A 98 2.99 16.83 -4.74
CA SER A 98 4.01 17.85 -4.56
C SER A 98 3.51 18.94 -3.64
N TRP A 99 4.43 19.54 -2.89
CA TRP A 99 4.12 20.62 -1.96
C TRP A 99 5.33 21.53 -1.79
N GLN A 100 5.06 22.76 -1.38
CA GLN A 100 6.06 23.69 -0.92
C GLN A 100 6.38 23.47 0.54
N CYS A 101 7.65 23.48 0.85
CA CYS A 101 8.25 23.17 2.13
C CYS A 101 8.86 24.48 2.67
N ALA A 102 8.59 24.85 3.93
CA ALA A 102 9.14 26.07 4.57
C ALA A 102 10.55 25.83 5.10
N GLU A 103 11.44 26.83 4.99
CA GLU A 103 12.91 26.71 5.07
C GLU A 103 13.52 25.79 6.15
N ALA A 104 14.72 25.30 5.81
CA ALA A 104 15.58 24.35 6.51
C ALA A 104 15.66 24.50 8.06
N PRO A 105 15.89 23.40 8.80
CA PRO A 105 16.37 22.10 8.32
C PRO A 105 15.27 21.14 7.85
N TRP A 106 15.49 20.57 6.67
CA TRP A 106 14.59 19.58 6.06
C TRP A 106 14.75 18.22 6.77
N GLY A 107 13.62 17.59 7.12
CA GLY A 107 13.60 16.24 7.68
C GLY A 107 14.03 15.15 6.68
N PRO A 108 14.06 13.88 7.11
CA PRO A 108 14.34 12.76 6.21
C PRO A 108 13.26 12.66 5.11
N PRO A 109 13.57 12.04 3.96
CA PRO A 109 12.56 11.78 2.94
C PRO A 109 11.35 11.03 3.54
N PRO A 110 10.12 11.40 3.14
CA PRO A 110 8.93 10.79 3.69
C PRO A 110 8.84 9.30 3.30
N SER A 111 8.03 8.56 4.04
CA SER A 111 7.67 7.18 3.69
C SER A 111 6.16 7.09 3.49
N LEU A 112 5.73 6.39 2.45
CA LEU A 112 4.32 6.13 2.20
C LEU A 112 3.90 4.84 2.88
N ALA A 113 2.74 4.84 3.51
CA ALA A 113 2.10 3.63 4.03
C ALA A 113 0.96 3.21 3.10
N VAL A 114 0.78 1.90 2.93
CA VAL A 114 -0.29 1.34 2.11
C VAL A 114 -1.12 0.38 2.95
N GLN A 115 -2.44 0.46 2.80
CA GLN A 115 -3.39 -0.42 3.47
C GLN A 115 -4.25 -1.15 2.46
N PHE A 116 -4.55 -2.42 2.70
CA PHE A 116 -5.48 -3.21 1.90
C PHE A 116 -5.93 -4.46 2.64
N VAL A 117 -7.02 -5.06 2.16
CA VAL A 117 -7.59 -6.31 2.66
C VAL A 117 -7.80 -7.29 1.49
N GLY A 118 -7.45 -8.55 1.69
CA GLY A 118 -7.78 -9.64 0.78
C GLY A 118 -8.63 -10.71 1.45
N CYS A 119 -9.57 -11.27 0.70
CA CYS A 119 -10.52 -12.29 1.17
C CYS A 119 -10.50 -13.52 0.26
N GLY A 120 -10.72 -14.71 0.82
CA GLY A 120 -10.79 -15.96 0.06
C GLY A 120 -9.44 -16.66 -0.19
N ALA A 121 -8.33 -16.04 0.19
CA ALA A 121 -6.98 -16.61 0.05
C ALA A 121 -6.08 -16.32 1.26
N SER A 122 -4.97 -17.05 1.38
CA SER A 122 -3.89 -16.79 2.35
C SER A 122 -2.60 -16.42 1.62
N LEU A 123 -1.79 -15.53 2.21
CA LEU A 123 -0.47 -15.18 1.67
C LEU A 123 0.58 -16.26 1.95
N SER A 124 0.36 -17.11 2.95
CA SER A 124 1.30 -18.18 3.32
C SER A 124 1.20 -19.43 2.45
N GLY A 125 0.17 -19.54 1.61
CA GLY A 125 -0.17 -20.79 0.91
C GLY A 125 -0.61 -21.93 1.85
N MET A 126 -0.80 -21.64 3.15
CA MET A 126 -1.18 -22.65 4.12
C MET A 126 -2.61 -23.11 3.90
N GLU A 127 -2.76 -24.43 3.77
CA GLU A 127 -4.03 -25.14 3.65
C GLU A 127 -4.33 -25.88 4.95
N LEU A 128 -5.61 -26.11 5.23
CA LEU A 128 -6.05 -26.86 6.41
C LEU A 128 -6.93 -28.02 5.95
N GLU A 129 -6.59 -29.21 6.39
CA GLU A 129 -7.31 -30.45 6.07
C GLU A 129 -7.67 -31.17 7.38
N LEU A 130 -8.87 -31.78 7.42
CA LEU A 130 -9.30 -32.63 8.52
C LEU A 130 -8.90 -34.07 8.23
N VAL A 131 -8.26 -34.74 9.19
CA VAL A 131 -7.93 -36.16 9.08
C VAL A 131 -8.98 -36.99 9.82
N GLY A 132 -9.59 -37.94 9.10
CA GLY A 132 -10.63 -38.83 9.60
C GLY A 132 -12.06 -38.41 9.24
N SER A 133 -13.02 -39.33 9.37
CA SER A 133 -14.39 -39.18 8.82
C SER A 133 -15.44 -38.65 9.81
N ARG A 134 -15.08 -38.45 11.08
CA ARG A 134 -16.05 -38.06 12.14
C ARG A 134 -16.40 -36.58 12.17
N TYR A 135 -15.60 -35.75 11.53
CA TYR A 135 -15.78 -34.30 11.49
C TYR A 135 -15.85 -33.82 10.04
N ARG A 136 -16.62 -32.76 9.80
CA ARG A 136 -16.64 -32.05 8.52
C ARG A 136 -16.36 -30.57 8.75
N MET A 137 -15.58 -29.98 7.86
CA MET A 137 -15.38 -28.54 7.85
C MET A 137 -16.55 -27.89 7.13
N SER A 138 -17.38 -27.13 7.85
CA SER A 138 -18.51 -26.42 7.25
C SER A 138 -18.06 -25.17 6.48
N LEU A 139 -17.00 -24.50 6.97
CA LEU A 139 -16.46 -23.30 6.35
C LEU A 139 -14.99 -23.10 6.75
N LEU A 140 -14.13 -22.83 5.76
CA LEU A 140 -12.78 -22.34 5.98
C LEU A 140 -12.67 -20.89 5.48
N LYS A 141 -12.71 -19.93 6.39
CA LYS A 141 -12.62 -18.51 6.04
C LYS A 141 -11.17 -18.04 6.01
N LYS A 142 -10.65 -17.71 4.82
CA LYS A 142 -9.32 -17.11 4.64
C LYS A 142 -9.43 -15.61 4.37
N ARG A 143 -8.61 -14.83 5.07
CA ARG A 143 -8.48 -13.38 4.87
C ARG A 143 -7.10 -12.91 5.31
N PHE A 144 -6.63 -11.82 4.72
CA PHE A 144 -5.44 -11.10 5.16
C PHE A 144 -5.70 -9.60 5.10
N ALA A 145 -4.95 -8.85 5.89
CA ALA A 145 -4.95 -7.40 5.89
C ALA A 145 -3.52 -6.90 6.11
N THR A 146 -3.24 -5.71 5.62
CA THR A 146 -1.95 -5.05 5.83
C THR A 146 -1.68 -4.78 7.31
N GLY A 147 -0.48 -5.12 7.75
CA GLY A 147 0.14 -4.53 8.94
C GLY A 147 0.93 -3.27 8.57
N LYS A 148 2.18 -3.16 9.05
CA LYS A 148 3.12 -2.13 8.58
C LYS A 148 3.57 -2.48 7.16
N TYR A 149 3.04 -1.77 6.17
CA TYR A 149 3.37 -1.93 4.76
C TYR A 149 3.76 -0.55 4.21
N MET A 150 5.05 -0.37 3.90
CA MET A 150 5.62 0.95 3.64
C MET A 150 6.59 0.92 2.47
N ALA A 151 6.66 2.03 1.75
CA ALA A 151 7.71 2.33 0.78
C ALA A 151 8.43 3.61 1.23
N GLY A 152 9.72 3.47 1.53
CA GLY A 152 10.57 4.62 1.84
C GLY A 152 11.03 5.28 0.55
N CYS A 153 11.01 6.60 0.49
CA CYS A 153 11.56 7.31 -0.63
C CYS A 153 13.08 7.38 -0.56
N THR A 154 13.74 7.19 -1.70
CA THR A 154 15.13 7.59 -1.90
C THR A 154 15.16 9.00 -2.50
N LEU A 155 16.03 9.86 -1.98
CA LEU A 155 16.33 11.20 -2.53
C LEU A 155 17.54 11.14 -3.48
#